data_AF-A0A844EDK4-F1
#
_entry.id   AF-A0A844EDK4-F1
#
_cell.length_a   1.000
_cell.length_b   1.000
_cell.length_c   1.000
_cell.angle_alpha   90.00
_cell.angle_beta   90.00
_cell.angle_gamma   90.00
#
_symmetry.space_group_name_H-M   'P 1'
#
loop_
_entity.id
_entity.type
_entity.pdbx_description
1 polymer ?
#
loop_
_entity_poly.entity_id
_entity_poly.type
_entity_poly.pdbx_seq_one_letter_code
_entity_poly.pdbx_strand_id
1 'polypeptide(L)' 'RAQRRYKENIQKGINTPLNELQLEIEARDYKDSHRKISPLTKADDAVEIDTTSLSINQVVEKIAEVINKTLK' A
#
# COMPACT_ATOMS: atom_id res chain seq x y z
N ARG A 1 -1.34 -7.82 -1.79
CA ARG A 1 -2.30 -6.68 -1.88
C ARG A 1 -3.68 -7.10 -2.39
N ALA A 2 -3.82 -7.65 -3.60
CA ALA A 2 -5.10 -8.06 -4.18
C ALA A 2 -5.92 -9.02 -3.28
N GLN A 3 -5.28 -10.04 -2.69
CA GLN A 3 -5.94 -10.96 -1.76
C GLN A 3 -6.57 -10.27 -0.54
N ARG A 4 -5.91 -9.24 0.01
CA ARG A 4 -6.45 -8.46 1.14
C ARG A 4 -7.72 -7.72 0.71
N ARG A 5 -7.66 -7.05 -0.45
CA ARG A 5 -8.81 -6.34 -1.03
C ARG A 5 -9.98 -7.28 -1.35
N TYR A 6 -9.68 -8.47 -1.87
CA TYR A 6 -10.68 -9.50 -2.14
C TYR A 6 -11.40 -9.91 -0.85
N LYS A 7 -10.67 -10.20 0.23
CA LYS A 7 -11.25 -10.53 1.55
C LYS A 7 -12.13 -9.39 2.09
N GLU A 8 -11.68 -8.13 1.95
CA GLU A 8 -12.46 -6.95 2.32
C GLU A 8 -13.77 -6.84 1.51
N ASN A 9 -13.72 -7.08 0.20
CA ASN A 9 -14.89 -7.04 -0.67
C ASN A 9 -15.92 -8.11 -0.27
N ILE A 10 -15.47 -9.34 -0.02
CA ILE A 10 -16.33 -10.44 0.43
C ILE A 10 -17.03 -10.09 1.75
N GLN A 11 -16.29 -9.52 2.72
CA GLN A 11 -16.88 -9.06 3.99
C GLN A 11 -17.93 -7.97 3.81
N LYS A 12 -17.82 -7.16 2.74
CA LYS A 12 -18.76 -6.09 2.39
C LYS A 12 -19.90 -6.54 1.47
N GLY A 13 -19.97 -7.83 1.11
CA GLY A 13 -20.95 -8.35 0.16
C GLY A 13 -20.69 -7.93 -1.29
N ILE A 14 -19.50 -7.45 -1.61
CA ILE A 14 -19.09 -7.07 -2.96
C ILE A 14 -18.41 -8.28 -3.59
N ASN A 15 -18.97 -8.79 -4.69
CA ASN A 15 -18.35 -9.88 -5.42
C ASN A 15 -17.46 -9.33 -6.54
N THR A 16 -16.16 -9.54 -6.42
CA THR A 16 -15.17 -9.17 -7.45
C THR A 16 -14.17 -10.31 -7.60
N PRO A 17 -13.95 -10.85 -8.81
CA PRO A 17 -12.93 -11.84 -9.06
C PRO A 17 -11.53 -11.38 -8.62
N LEU A 18 -10.74 -12.29 -8.05
CA LEU A 18 -9.39 -11.97 -7.56
C LEU A 18 -8.45 -11.53 -8.70
N ASN A 19 -8.57 -12.14 -9.87
CA ASN A 19 -7.78 -11.80 -11.06
C ASN A 19 -8.11 -10.39 -11.58
N GLU A 20 -9.40 -10.01 -11.57
CA GLU A 20 -9.84 -8.67 -11.96
C GLU A 20 -9.27 -7.62 -10.99
N LEU A 21 -9.40 -7.85 -9.68
CA LEU A 21 -8.79 -7.01 -8.66
C LEU A 21 -7.28 -6.84 -8.83
N GLN A 22 -6.57 -7.91 -9.21
CA GLN A 22 -5.13 -7.84 -9.46
C GLN A 22 -4.82 -6.94 -10.65
N LEU A 23 -5.49 -7.14 -11.79
CA LEU A 23 -5.30 -6.33 -13.00
C LEU A 23 -5.65 -4.86 -12.75
N GLU A 24 -6.73 -4.58 -12.02
CA GLU A 24 -7.11 -3.22 -11.65
C GLU A 24 -6.05 -2.53 -10.80
N ILE A 25 -5.50 -3.24 -9.81
CA ILE A 25 -4.44 -2.72 -8.94
C ILE A 25 -3.17 -2.44 -9.74
N GLU A 26 -2.75 -3.37 -10.59
CA GLU A 26 -1.56 -3.21 -11.44
C GLU A 26 -1.72 -2.05 -12.43
N ALA A 27 -2.87 -1.97 -13.11
CA ALA A 27 -3.17 -0.89 -14.04
C ALA A 27 -3.22 0.48 -13.34
N ARG A 28 -3.75 0.53 -12.12
CA ARG A 28 -3.74 1.74 -11.30
C ARG A 28 -2.33 2.12 -10.89
N ASP A 29 -1.55 1.19 -10.34
CA ASP A 29 -0.19 1.46 -9.87
C ASP A 29 0.69 1.94 -11.03
N TYR A 30 0.51 1.41 -12.24
CA TYR A 30 1.16 1.89 -13.46
C TYR A 30 0.76 3.34 -13.78
N LYS A 31 -0.55 3.64 -13.82
CA LYS A 31 -1.04 4.99 -14.10
C LYS A 31 -0.56 6.01 -13.06
N ASP A 32 -0.60 5.65 -11.78
CA ASP A 32 -0.19 6.51 -10.67
C ASP A 32 1.32 6.81 -10.73
N SER A 33 2.17 5.83 -11.08
CA SER A 33 3.62 6.01 -11.22
C SER A 33 4.06 6.72 -12.51
N HIS A 34 3.27 6.64 -13.59
CA HIS A 34 3.63 7.20 -14.91
C HIS A 34 2.92 8.50 -15.28
N ARG A 35 2.08 9.07 -14.39
CA ARG A 35 1.40 10.33 -14.69
C ARG A 35 2.38 11.51 -14.78
N LYS A 36 2.14 12.41 -15.74
CA LYS A 36 3.01 13.58 -15.98
C LYS A 36 3.06 14.57 -14.81
N ILE A 37 1.97 14.67 -14.04
CA ILE A 37 1.83 15.63 -12.94
C ILE A 37 1.75 14.85 -11.62
N SER A 38 2.65 15.18 -10.69
CA SER A 38 2.75 14.57 -9.36
C SER A 38 2.84 13.04 -9.37
N PRO A 39 3.74 12.40 -10.13
CA PRO A 39 3.82 10.93 -10.19
C PRO A 39 3.99 10.31 -8.79
N LEU A 40 3.48 9.09 -8.62
CA LEU A 40 3.67 8.32 -7.39
C LEU A 40 5.12 7.79 -7.35
N THR A 41 6.02 8.62 -6.85
CA THR A 41 7.44 8.30 -6.66
C THR A 41 7.83 8.48 -5.19
N LYS A 42 8.83 7.72 -4.75
CA LYS A 42 9.44 7.89 -3.43
C LYS A 42 10.23 9.21 -3.40
N ALA A 43 10.08 10.00 -2.33
CA ALA A 43 10.90 11.19 -2.13
C ALA A 43 12.32 10.79 -1.69
N ASP A 44 13.31 11.67 -1.90
CA ASP A 44 14.72 11.38 -1.63
C ASP A 44 14.99 11.12 -0.13
N ASP A 45 14.23 11.76 0.75
CA ASP A 45 14.29 11.63 2.20
C ASP A 45 13.27 10.62 2.76
N ALA A 46 12.48 9.98 1.90
CA ALA A 46 11.43 9.07 2.36
C ALA A 46 12.01 7.77 2.91
N VAL A 47 11.60 7.42 4.13
CA VAL A 47 11.86 6.12 4.74
C VAL A 47 10.83 5.11 4.25
N GLU A 48 11.30 4.03 3.62
CA GLU A 48 10.44 2.96 3.13
C GLU A 48 10.15 1.92 4.20
N ILE A 49 8.88 1.57 4.34
CA ILE A 49 8.40 0.55 5.26
C ILE A 49 7.57 -0.44 4.46
N ASP A 50 8.12 -1.62 4.18
CA ASP A 50 7.35 -2.72 3.59
C ASP A 50 6.45 -3.34 4.66
N THR A 51 5.14 -3.32 4.40
CA THR A 51 4.10 -3.81 5.31
C THR A 51 3.51 -5.16 4.88
N THR A 52 4.08 -5.80 3.85
CA THR A 52 3.53 -7.02 3.23
C THR A 52 3.27 -8.14 4.25
N SER A 53 4.15 -8.30 5.24
CA SER A 53 4.08 -9.35 6.26
C SER A 53 3.85 -8.82 7.68
N LEU A 54 3.46 -7.54 7.81
CA LEU A 54 3.28 -6.89 9.11
C LEU A 54 1.79 -6.83 9.50
N SER A 55 1.52 -7.09 10.77
CA SER A 55 0.24 -6.72 11.39
C SER A 55 0.12 -5.21 11.56
N ILE A 56 -1.10 -4.72 11.74
CA ILE A 56 -1.37 -3.29 11.94
C ILE A 56 -0.52 -2.74 13.10
N ASN A 57 -0.45 -3.45 14.23
CA ASN A 57 0.33 -3.02 15.39
C ASN A 57 1.83 -2.92 15.08
N GLN A 58 2.38 -3.88 14.33
CA GLN A 58 3.79 -3.85 13.92
C GLN A 58 4.08 -2.70 12.95
N VAL A 59 3.14 -2.36 12.06
CA VAL A 59 3.28 -1.19 11.19
C VAL A 59 3.32 0.10 12.01
N VAL A 60 2.41 0.24 12.99
CA VAL A 60 2.38 1.41 13.88
C VAL A 60 3.68 1.53 14.68
N GLU A 61 4.17 0.43 15.24
CA GLU A 61 5.43 0.39 15.98
C GLU A 61 6.61 0.79 15.08
N LYS A 62 6.70 0.26 13.86
CA LYS A 62 7.74 0.64 12.89
C LYS A 62 7.72 2.12 12.54
N ILE A 63 6.53 2.70 12.37
CA ILE A 63 6.38 4.15 12.11
C ILE A 63 6.86 4.95 13.33
N ALA A 64 6.47 4.55 14.54
CA ALA A 64 6.89 5.21 15.77
C ALA A 64 8.42 5.15 15.99
N GLU A 65 9.04 4.01 15.67
CA GLU A 65 10.50 3.84 15.70
C GLU A 65 11.20 4.82 14.75
N VAL A 66 10.69 4.98 13.52
CA VAL A 66 11.26 5.91 12.54
C VAL A 66 11.15 7.34 13.06
N ILE A 67 9.97 7.76 13.53
CA ILE A 67 9.76 9.11 14.09
C ILE A 67 10.72 9.40 15.24
N ASN A 68 10.84 8.47 16.20
CA ASN A 68 11.72 8.66 17.36
C ASN A 68 13.21 8.73 17.00
N LYS A 69 13.63 8.12 15.88
CA LYS A 69 15.01 8.24 15.38
C LYS A 69 15.27 9.57 14.70
N THR A 70 14.28 10.11 14.00
CA THR A 70 14.41 11.38 13.26
C THR A 70 14.28 12.62 14.14
N LEU A 71 13.57 12.53 15.29
CA LEU A 71 13.38 13.63 16.23
C LEU A 71 14.53 13.81 17.25
N LYS A 72 15.56 12.96 17.22
CA LYS A 72 16.78 13.12 18.02
C LYS A 72 17.83 13.91 17.27
#